data_AF-A0AAV1L8X7-F1
#
_entry.id   AF-A0AAV1L8X7-F1
#
_cell.length_a   1.000
_cell.length_b   1.000
_cell.length_c   1.000
_cell.angle_alpha   90.00
_cell.angle_beta   90.00
_cell.angle_gamma   90.00
#
_symmetry.space_group_name_H-M   'P 1'
#
loop_
_entity.id
_entity.type
_entity.pdbx_description
1 polymer ?
#
loop_
_entity_poly.entity_id
_entity_poly.type
_entity_poly.pdbx_seq_one_letter_code
_entity_poly.pdbx_strand_id
1 'polypeptide(L)'
;MIESHLKTRQKNTRLSTDLRKRIADRIGLDEGPPVKKTAPGVRRRCYVCTSKKDRKTQYICETCKSHVCLDHAIFQCGNCFKGNVPENDED
;
A
#
# COMPACT_ATOMS: atom_id res chain seq x y z
N MET A 1 -23.14 -20.61 10.91
CA MET A 1 -21.69 -20.72 10.66
C MET A 1 -21.16 -19.48 9.93
N ILE A 2 -20.93 -18.38 10.66
CA ILE A 2 -20.41 -17.13 10.07
C ILE A 2 -18.88 -17.10 10.09
N GLU A 3 -18.26 -17.69 11.13
CA GLU A 3 -16.81 -17.68 11.32
C GLU A 3 -16.05 -18.46 10.25
N SER A 4 -16.53 -19.63 9.83
CA SER A 4 -15.91 -20.41 8.74
C SER A 4 -15.90 -19.63 7.43
N HIS A 5 -16.99 -18.93 7.13
CA HIS A 5 -17.09 -18.04 5.96
C HIS A 5 -16.12 -16.86 6.05
N LEU A 6 -15.97 -16.25 7.23
CA LEU A 6 -15.04 -15.15 7.46
C LEU A 6 -13.57 -15.57 7.30
N LYS A 7 -13.18 -16.76 7.81
CA LYS A 7 -11.84 -17.33 7.63
C LYS A 7 -11.49 -17.53 6.14
N THR A 8 -12.43 -18.03 5.34
CA THR A 8 -12.23 -18.17 3.88
C THR A 8 -12.06 -16.82 3.20
N ARG A 9 -12.86 -15.81 3.60
CA ARG A 9 -12.77 -14.46 3.02
C ARG A 9 -11.50 -13.73 3.42
N GLN A 10 -10.98 -13.91 4.63
CA GLN A 10 -9.72 -13.30 5.08
C GLN A 10 -8.55 -13.67 4.14
N LYS A 11 -8.48 -14.94 3.72
CA LYS A 11 -7.44 -15.45 2.82
C LYS A 11 -7.62 -15.01 1.35
N ASN A 12 -8.78 -14.45 0.99
CA ASN A 12 -9.06 -14.05 -0.38
C ASN A 12 -8.34 -12.76 -0.76
N THR A 13 -7.27 -12.89 -1.53
CA THR A 13 -6.43 -11.76 -1.98
C THR A 13 -7.11 -10.81 -2.97
N ARG A 14 -8.31 -11.13 -3.47
CA ARG A 14 -9.12 -10.20 -4.30
C ARG A 14 -9.84 -9.15 -3.46
N LEU A 15 -10.03 -9.39 -2.16
CA LEU A 15 -10.59 -8.39 -1.25
C LEU A 15 -9.57 -7.30 -0.94
N SER A 16 -10.07 -6.08 -0.71
CA SER A 16 -9.22 -4.96 -0.30
C SER A 16 -8.49 -5.28 1.00
N THR A 17 -7.32 -4.67 1.19
CA THR A 17 -6.52 -4.85 2.41
C THR A 17 -7.30 -4.41 3.64
N ASP A 18 -8.00 -3.26 3.58
CA ASP A 18 -8.90 -2.80 4.65
C ASP A 18 -9.99 -3.80 5.00
N LEU A 19 -10.64 -4.38 3.99
CA LEU A 19 -11.72 -5.35 4.25
C LEU A 19 -11.16 -6.62 4.88
N ARG A 20 -9.99 -7.11 4.44
CA ARG A 20 -9.33 -8.25 5.06
C ARG A 20 -8.87 -7.95 6.49
N LYS A 21 -8.39 -6.74 6.76
CA LYS A 21 -8.02 -6.30 8.12
C LYS A 21 -9.23 -6.32 9.05
N ARG A 22 -10.35 -5.68 8.65
CA ARG A 22 -11.61 -5.70 9.43
C ARG A 22 -12.16 -7.11 9.65
N ILE A 23 -11.97 -8.02 8.68
CA ILE A 23 -12.35 -9.43 8.83
C ILE A 23 -11.46 -10.11 9.87
N ALA A 24 -10.14 -9.88 9.83
CA ALA A 24 -9.16 -10.42 10.78
C ALA A 24 -9.43 -9.93 12.22
N ASP A 25 -9.69 -8.63 12.39
CA ASP A 25 -10.06 -8.03 13.68
C ASP A 25 -11.31 -8.71 14.27
N ARG A 26 -12.30 -9.01 13.42
CA ARG A 26 -13.57 -9.63 13.84
C ARG A 26 -13.43 -11.11 14.25
N ILE A 27 -12.45 -11.82 13.73
CA ILE A 27 -12.20 -13.25 14.03
C ILE A 27 -11.02 -13.46 14.97
N GLY A 28 -10.44 -12.38 15.52
CA GLY A 28 -9.32 -12.44 16.45
C GLY A 28 -8.04 -13.04 15.86
N LEU A 29 -7.87 -12.97 14.54
CA LEU A 29 -6.64 -13.43 13.89
C LEU A 29 -5.66 -12.27 13.79
N ASP A 30 -4.56 -12.35 14.55
CA ASP A 30 -3.47 -11.37 14.55
C ASP A 30 -2.58 -11.47 13.29
N GLU A 31 -2.83 -12.47 12.44
CA GLU A 31 -2.20 -12.59 11.13
C GLU A 31 -2.73 -11.49 10.19
N GLY A 32 -1.95 -10.40 10.11
CA GLY A 32 -2.19 -9.32 9.17
C GLY A 32 -2.40 -9.83 7.74
N PRO A 33 -3.29 -9.20 6.95
CA PRO A 33 -3.63 -9.69 5.62
C PRO A 33 -2.38 -9.86 4.75
N PRO A 34 -2.27 -10.94 3.94
CA PRO A 34 -1.08 -11.19 3.14
C PRO A 34 -0.81 -9.97 2.26
N VAL A 35 0.34 -9.34 2.50
CA VAL A 35 0.81 -8.20 1.74
C VAL A 35 1.15 -8.72 0.36
N LYS A 36 0.43 -8.26 -0.66
CA LYS A 36 0.78 -8.59 -2.05
C LYS A 36 2.12 -7.93 -2.35
N LYS A 37 3.22 -8.69 -2.23
CA LYS A 37 4.55 -8.31 -2.67
C LYS A 37 4.43 -7.74 -4.09
N THR A 38 4.71 -6.45 -4.24
CA THR A 38 4.71 -5.79 -5.54
C THR A 38 5.94 -6.27 -6.28
N ALA A 39 5.76 -7.17 -7.24
CA ALA A 39 6.87 -7.59 -8.09
C ALA A 39 7.39 -6.37 -8.89
N PRO A 40 8.71 -6.29 -9.13
CA PRO A 40 9.28 -5.25 -10.00
C PRO A 40 8.58 -5.23 -11.35
N GLY A 41 8.29 -4.04 -11.88
CA GLY A 41 7.60 -3.87 -13.17
C GLY A 41 6.06 -3.97 -13.12
N VAL A 42 5.47 -4.33 -11.97
CA VAL A 42 4.00 -4.35 -11.85
C VAL A 42 3.45 -2.93 -11.80
N ARG A 43 2.64 -2.57 -12.80
CA ARG A 43 1.94 -1.29 -12.83
C ARG A 43 0.67 -1.36 -11.99
N ARG A 44 0.50 -0.45 -11.02
CA ARG A 44 -0.74 -0.29 -10.26
C ARG A 44 -1.34 1.10 -10.45
N ARG A 45 -2.59 1.26 -10.01
CA ARG A 45 -3.28 2.57 -10.02
C ARG A 45 -2.52 3.55 -9.12
N CYS A 46 -2.36 4.78 -9.58
CA CYS A 46 -1.87 5.86 -8.73
C CYS A 46 -2.80 6.07 -7.54
N TYR A 47 -2.23 6.15 -6.33
CA TYR A 47 -2.98 6.34 -5.08
C TYR A 47 -3.74 7.68 -5.02
N VAL A 48 -3.22 8.71 -5.68
CA VAL A 48 -3.82 10.07 -5.71
C VAL A 48 -4.87 10.21 -6.81
N CYS A 49 -4.75 9.46 -7.92
CA CYS A 49 -5.73 9.53 -8.99
C CYS A 49 -7.10 9.02 -8.53
N THR A 50 -8.15 9.77 -8.87
CA THR A 50 -9.52 9.27 -8.73
C THR A 50 -9.73 8.00 -9.56
N SER A 51 -10.64 7.14 -9.10
CA SER A 51 -10.95 5.87 -9.77
C SER A 51 -11.39 6.03 -11.23
N LYS A 52 -11.93 7.19 -11.62
CA LYS A 52 -12.35 7.50 -12.99
C LYS A 52 -11.17 7.65 -13.96
N LYS A 53 -10.02 8.18 -13.51
CA LYS A 53 -8.82 8.37 -14.35
C LYS A 53 -8.02 7.06 -14.50
N ASP A 54 -8.10 6.16 -13.52
CA ASP A 54 -7.40 4.85 -13.42
C ASP A 54 -5.96 4.82 -13.97
N ARG A 55 -5.18 5.87 -13.69
CA ARG A 55 -3.84 5.99 -14.25
C ARG A 55 -2.92 4.93 -13.64
N LYS A 56 -2.38 4.04 -14.48
CA LYS A 56 -1.43 3.00 -14.07
C LYS A 56 0.01 3.52 -14.12
N THR A 57 0.74 3.33 -13.03
CA THR A 57 2.12 3.75 -12.84
C THR A 57 2.98 2.62 -12.29
N GLN A 58 4.26 2.62 -12.63
CA GLN A 58 5.29 1.76 -12.04
C GLN A 58 6.09 2.48 -10.94
N TYR A 59 5.96 3.80 -10.86
CA TYR A 59 6.71 4.60 -9.89
C TYR A 59 6.10 4.48 -8.50
N ILE A 60 6.98 4.36 -7.51
CA ILE A 60 6.63 4.16 -6.11
C ILE A 60 7.24 5.30 -5.31
N CYS A 61 6.44 5.91 -4.44
CA CYS A 61 6.93 6.92 -3.50
C CYS A 61 7.94 6.29 -2.54
N GLU A 62 9.11 6.91 -2.40
CA GLU A 62 10.17 6.41 -1.53
C GLU A 62 9.75 6.40 -0.05
N THR A 63 8.98 7.41 0.38
CA THR A 63 8.52 7.58 1.76
C THR A 63 7.37 6.64 2.12
N CYS A 64 6.26 6.65 1.36
CA CYS A 64 5.05 5.90 1.72
C CYS A 64 4.85 4.59 0.96
N LYS A 65 5.77 4.23 0.06
CA LYS A 65 5.75 3.02 -0.79
C LYS A 65 4.47 2.85 -1.63
N SER A 66 3.68 3.91 -1.80
CA SER A 66 2.48 3.91 -2.63
C SER A 66 2.82 4.16 -4.10
N HIS A 67 2.00 3.63 -5.02
CA HIS A 67 2.18 3.86 -6.45
C HIS A 67 1.69 5.28 -6.81
N VAL A 68 2.54 6.08 -7.47
CA VAL A 68 2.24 7.47 -7.83
C VAL A 68 2.57 7.72 -9.30
N CYS A 69 1.68 8.38 -10.04
CA CYS A 69 1.95 8.72 -11.44
C CYS A 69 2.79 10.00 -11.53
N LEU A 70 3.45 10.23 -12.68
CA LEU A 70 4.30 11.41 -12.88
C LEU A 70 3.58 12.75 -12.67
N ASP A 71 2.28 12.86 -13.02
CA ASP A 71 1.47 14.07 -12.75
C ASP A 71 1.36 14.41 -11.24
N HIS A 72 1.48 13.40 -10.36
CA HIS A 72 1.35 13.56 -8.91
C HIS A 72 2.67 13.30 -8.19
N ALA A 73 3.74 13.00 -8.92
CA ALA A 73 5.06 12.78 -8.35
C ALA A 73 5.78 14.12 -8.25
N ILE A 74 6.45 14.34 -7.14
CA ILE A 74 7.35 15.48 -6.95
C ILE A 74 8.76 14.94 -7.01
N PHE A 75 9.55 15.42 -7.99
CA PHE A 75 10.96 15.09 -8.10
C PHE A 75 11.76 16.06 -7.24
N GLN A 76 12.68 15.53 -6.44
CA GLN A 76 13.60 16.31 -5.65
C GLN A 76 15.03 15.85 -5.95
N CYS A 77 15.98 16.79 -5.96
CA CYS A 77 17.39 16.42 -6.04
C CYS A 77 17.85 15.79 -4.71
N GLY A 78 18.92 15.01 -4.75
CA GLY A 78 19.42 14.31 -3.56
C GLY A 78 19.77 15.24 -2.38
N ASN A 79 20.16 16.49 -2.66
CA ASN A 79 20.46 17.47 -1.63
C ASN A 79 19.18 17.96 -0.92
N CYS A 80 18.13 18.30 -1.67
CA CYS A 80 16.84 18.72 -1.10
C CYS A 80 16.12 17.57 -0.39
N PHE A 81 16.33 16.33 -0.83
CA PHE A 81 15.77 15.16 -0.15
C PHE A 81 16.41 14.94 1.23
N LYS A 82 17.74 15.07 1.33
CA LYS A 82 18.48 14.92 2.60
C LYS A 82 18.16 16.02 3.62
N GLY A 83 17.89 17.25 3.17
CA GLY A 83 17.58 18.38 4.06
C GLY A 83 16.24 18.31 4.80
N ASN A 84 15.39 17.31 4.51
CA ASN A 84 14.09 17.10 5.17
C ASN A 84 14.07 15.85 6.07
N VAL A 85 15.22 15.18 6.28
CA VAL A 85 15.30 14.07 7.23
C VAL A 85 15.42 14.69 8.62
N PRO A 86 14.43 14.53 9.53
CA PRO A 86 14.65 14.87 10.92
C PRO A 86 15.80 13.98 11.43
N GLU A 87 16.87 14.62 11.87
CA GLU A 87 17.95 13.98 12.62
C GLU A 87 17.32 13.29 13.83
N ASN A 88 17.12 11.98 13.73
CA ASN A 88 17.06 11.14 14.92
C ASN A 88 18.44 10.51 15.02
N ASP A 89 19.26 11.09 15.90
CA ASP A 89 20.37 10.43 16.57
C ASP A 89 19.90 9.15 17.29
N GLU A 90 20.85 8.26 17.59
CA GLU A 90 20.82 6.96 18.33
C GLU A 90 21.14 5.77 17.39
N ASP A 91 22.24 5.01 17.55
CA ASP A 91 23.26 4.83 18.62
C ASP A 91 24.68 4.73 18.02
#